data_AF-A0A7K9DTD8-F1
#
_entry.id   AF-A0A7K9DTD8-F1
#
_cell.length_a   1.000
_cell.length_b   1.000
_cell.length_c   1.000
_cell.angle_alpha   90.00
_cell.angle_beta   90.00
_cell.angle_gamma   90.00
#
_symmetry.space_group_name_H-M   'P 1'
#
loop_
_entity.id
_entity.type
_entity.pdbx_description
1 polymer ?
#
loop_
_entity_poly.entity_id
_entity_poly.type
_entity_poly.pdbx_seq_one_letter_code
_entity_poly.pdbx_strand_id
1 'polypeptide(L)'
;KVKKDLGDVTILVNNAGVITTADLLSTQDHQIERMFEVNILAHMWTTRAFLPTMMKNNYGHIITVASAAGHFVISFMVAYCSSKFAAVGFHKALTEELSALGKDGIKTTCLCPVFINTGFVKNPST
;
A
#
# COMPACT_ATOMS: atom_id res chain seq x y z
N LYS A 1 18.24 -6.10 -10.68
CA LYS A 1 17.62 -7.25 -11.36
C LYS A 1 16.52 -6.76 -12.28
N VAL A 2 15.32 -6.40 -11.80
CA VAL A 2 14.20 -5.90 -12.65
C VAL A 2 14.61 -4.92 -13.76
N LYS A 3 15.21 -3.76 -13.43
CA LYS A 3 15.63 -2.77 -14.45
C LYS A 3 16.63 -3.30 -15.48
N LYS A 4 17.54 -4.18 -15.06
CA LYS A 4 18.56 -4.77 -15.94
C LYS A 4 17.93 -5.80 -16.88
N ASP A 5 16.99 -6.58 -16.37
CA ASP A 5 16.51 -7.80 -17.03
C ASP A 5 15.23 -7.54 -17.86
N LEU A 6 14.40 -6.57 -17.46
CA LEU A 6 13.08 -6.29 -18.03
C LEU A 6 12.89 -4.82 -18.47
N GLY A 7 13.84 -3.94 -18.15
CA GLY A 7 13.73 -2.51 -18.42
C GLY A 7 12.95 -1.74 -17.36
N ASP A 8 12.47 -0.55 -17.72
CA ASP A 8 11.88 0.39 -16.80
C ASP A 8 10.43 0.01 -16.43
N VAL A 9 10.14 -0.03 -15.12
CA VAL A 9 8.81 -0.34 -14.61
C VAL A 9 7.86 0.82 -14.91
N THR A 10 6.79 0.53 -15.65
CA THR A 10 5.74 1.50 -16.00
C THR A 10 4.51 1.39 -15.11
N ILE A 11 4.22 0.22 -14.55
CA ILE A 11 3.14 -0.01 -13.59
C ILE A 11 3.71 -0.64 -12.33
N LEU A 12 3.53 0.03 -11.19
CA LEU A 12 3.89 -0.47 -9.87
C LEU A 12 2.63 -0.83 -9.09
N VAL A 13 2.50 -2.09 -8.71
CA VAL A 13 1.39 -2.57 -7.86
C VAL A 13 1.89 -2.86 -6.45
N ASN A 14 1.61 -1.94 -5.55
CA ASN A 14 1.88 -2.04 -4.12
C ASN A 14 0.79 -2.87 -3.44
N ASN A 15 0.95 -4.19 -3.44
CA ASN A 15 -0.06 -5.14 -2.93
C ASN A 15 0.37 -5.97 -1.71
N ALA A 16 1.66 -6.13 -1.46
CA ALA A 16 2.12 -6.94 -0.33
C ALA A 16 1.49 -6.46 0.98
N GLY A 17 0.98 -7.39 1.77
CA GLY A 17 0.27 -7.09 3.00
C GLY A 17 0.34 -8.23 4.01
N VAL A 18 0.35 -7.88 5.29
CA VAL A 18 0.26 -8.80 6.42
C VAL A 18 -0.77 -8.29 7.41
N ILE A 19 -1.38 -9.24 8.11
CA ILE A 19 -2.41 -8.98 9.13
C ILE A 19 -2.11 -9.82 10.35
N THR A 20 -2.25 -9.21 11.51
CA THR A 20 -2.34 -9.91 12.79
C THR A 20 -3.64 -9.48 13.45
N THR A 21 -4.44 -10.44 13.88
CA THR A 21 -5.71 -10.20 14.59
C THR A 21 -5.52 -10.53 16.06
N ALA A 22 -5.54 -9.52 16.91
CA ALA A 22 -5.44 -9.61 18.35
C ALA A 22 -5.96 -8.30 18.97
N ASP A 23 -6.34 -8.31 20.24
CA ASP A 23 -6.49 -7.05 20.96
C ASP A 23 -5.13 -6.33 21.03
N LEU A 24 -5.17 -5.02 21.27
CA LEU A 24 -3.97 -4.19 21.21
C LEU A 24 -2.90 -4.63 22.22
N LEU A 25 -3.28 -5.03 23.43
CA LEU A 25 -2.34 -5.42 24.47
C LEU A 25 -1.75 -6.81 24.23
N SER A 26 -2.46 -7.68 23.50
CA SER A 26 -1.98 -8.99 23.07
C SER A 26 -1.18 -8.96 21.76
N THR A 27 -1.15 -7.83 21.05
CA THR A 27 -0.36 -7.69 19.81
C THR A 27 1.10 -7.42 20.17
N GLN A 28 2.01 -8.30 19.77
CA GLN A 28 3.43 -8.15 20.09
C GLN A 28 4.08 -7.05 19.24
N ASP A 29 5.06 -6.35 19.79
CA ASP A 29 5.76 -5.23 19.13
C ASP A 29 6.24 -5.60 17.72
N HIS A 30 6.90 -6.76 17.58
CA HIS A 30 7.40 -7.23 16.28
C HIS A 30 6.28 -7.46 15.24
N GLN A 31 5.05 -7.78 15.68
CA GLN A 31 3.90 -7.94 14.79
C GLN A 31 3.38 -6.58 14.33
N ILE A 32 3.37 -5.59 15.23
CA ILE A 32 3.05 -4.19 14.90
C ILE A 32 4.05 -3.66 13.89
N GLU A 33 5.35 -3.75 14.20
CA GLU A 33 6.44 -3.32 13.32
C GLU A 33 6.31 -3.97 11.95
N ARG A 34 6.13 -5.30 11.91
CA ARG A 34 5.99 -6.04 10.66
C ARG A 34 4.79 -5.58 9.82
N MET A 35 3.66 -5.25 10.44
CA MET A 35 2.51 -4.69 9.73
C MET A 35 2.84 -3.34 9.09
N PHE A 36 3.55 -2.46 9.78
CA PHE A 36 3.96 -1.18 9.18
C PHE A 36 5.05 -1.35 8.12
N GLU A 37 6.04 -2.20 8.36
CA GLU A 37 7.09 -2.52 7.39
C GLU A 37 6.50 -2.98 6.05
N VAL A 38 5.56 -3.93 6.08
CA VAL A 38 5.02 -4.52 4.86
C VAL A 38 3.88 -3.67 4.28
N ASN A 39 2.94 -3.21 5.10
CA ASN A 39 1.71 -2.59 4.59
C ASN A 39 1.91 -1.12 4.19
N ILE A 40 3.00 -0.47 4.60
CA ILE A 40 3.25 0.92 4.23
C ILE A 40 4.70 1.21 3.86
N LEU A 41 5.68 0.84 4.69
CA LEU A 41 7.05 1.22 4.39
C LEU A 41 7.54 0.57 3.08
N ALA A 42 7.15 -0.68 2.82
CA ALA A 42 7.39 -1.34 1.54
C ALA A 42 6.87 -0.56 0.34
N HIS A 43 5.68 0.04 0.44
CA HIS A 43 5.11 0.87 -0.62
C HIS A 43 5.93 2.13 -0.85
N MET A 44 6.45 2.75 0.22
CA MET A 44 7.35 3.89 0.09
C MET A 44 8.68 3.49 -0.56
N TRP A 45 9.27 2.36 -0.14
CA TRP A 45 10.56 1.90 -0.66
C TRP A 45 10.49 1.53 -2.15
N THR A 46 9.47 0.75 -2.55
CA THR A 46 9.27 0.39 -3.96
C THR A 46 8.97 1.62 -4.80
N THR A 47 8.14 2.54 -4.31
CA THR A 47 7.87 3.80 -5.00
C THR A 47 9.14 4.60 -5.18
N ARG A 48 9.96 4.80 -4.13
CA ARG A 48 11.26 5.48 -4.24
C ARG A 48 12.21 4.82 -5.23
N ALA A 49 12.15 3.50 -5.38
CA ALA A 49 12.99 2.76 -6.32
C ALA A 49 12.59 2.96 -7.79
N PHE A 50 11.29 3.04 -8.08
CA PHE A 50 10.77 3.04 -9.46
C PHE A 50 10.29 4.42 -9.95
N LEU A 51 9.82 5.28 -9.05
CA LEU A 51 9.29 6.60 -9.36
C LEU A 51 10.27 7.52 -10.13
N PRO A 52 11.59 7.56 -9.85
CA PRO A 52 12.49 8.45 -10.57
C PRO A 52 12.46 8.27 -12.09
N THR A 53 12.30 7.03 -12.56
CA THR A 53 12.23 6.75 -13.99
C THR A 53 10.87 7.14 -14.58
N MET A 54 9.78 6.88 -13.84
CA MET A 54 8.44 7.37 -14.23
C MET A 54 8.42 8.90 -14.33
N MET A 55 9.06 9.61 -13.38
CA MET A 55 9.19 11.07 -13.39
C MET A 55 10.01 11.59 -14.57
N LYS A 56 11.11 10.90 -14.91
CA LYS A 56 11.93 11.25 -16.07
C LYS A 56 11.12 11.16 -17.37
N ASN A 57 10.33 10.09 -17.52
CA ASN A 57 9.56 9.83 -18.73
C ASN A 57 8.18 10.50 -18.72
N ASN A 58 7.79 11.10 -17.58
CA ASN A 58 6.43 11.55 -17.28
C ASN A 58 5.38 10.49 -17.69
N TYR A 59 5.63 9.24 -17.33
CA TYR A 59 4.77 8.11 -17.69
C TYR A 59 4.87 7.02 -16.63
N GLY A 60 3.72 6.62 -16.11
CA GLY A 60 3.61 5.45 -15.26
C GLY A 60 2.29 5.37 -14.52
N HIS A 61 2.11 4.31 -13.73
CA HIS A 61 0.95 4.12 -12.88
C HIS A 61 1.36 3.47 -11.56
N ILE A 62 1.01 4.10 -10.45
CA ILE A 62 1.20 3.55 -9.10
C ILE A 62 -0.15 3.13 -8.52
N ILE A 63 -0.29 1.85 -8.24
CA ILE A 63 -1.50 1.27 -7.64
C ILE A 63 -1.20 0.89 -6.20
N THR A 64 -1.91 1.49 -5.25
CA THR A 64 -1.83 1.16 -3.82
C THR A 64 -3.01 0.27 -3.45
N VAL A 65 -2.75 -0.98 -3.05
CA VAL A 65 -3.77 -1.88 -2.53
C VAL A 65 -3.80 -1.78 -1.01
N ALA A 66 -4.72 -0.96 -0.50
CA ALA A 66 -4.93 -0.76 0.92
C ALA A 66 -5.93 -1.79 1.46
N SER A 67 -7.09 -1.33 1.92
CA SER A 67 -8.23 -2.10 2.41
C SER A 67 -9.36 -1.12 2.73
N ALA A 68 -10.59 -1.59 2.79
CA ALA A 68 -11.71 -0.85 3.38
C ALA A 68 -11.41 -0.46 4.86
N ALA A 69 -10.56 -1.26 5.53
CA ALA A 69 -9.96 -0.93 6.83
C ALA A 69 -9.06 0.33 6.83
N GLY A 70 -8.82 0.95 5.67
CA GLY A 70 -8.18 2.27 5.54
C GLY A 70 -9.16 3.45 5.59
N HIS A 71 -10.46 3.18 5.73
CA HIS A 71 -11.52 4.19 5.83
C HIS A 71 -12.42 3.99 7.05
N PHE A 72 -12.63 2.74 7.46
CA PHE A 72 -13.34 2.39 8.69
C PHE A 72 -12.53 1.37 9.50
N VAL A 73 -12.90 1.15 10.75
CA VAL A 73 -12.15 0.31 11.68
C VAL A 73 -12.93 -0.94 12.07
N ILE A 74 -12.21 -1.99 12.43
CA ILE A 74 -12.75 -3.25 12.92
C ILE A 74 -12.06 -3.57 14.26
N SER A 75 -12.81 -4.04 15.25
CA SER A 75 -12.26 -4.47 16.54
C SER A 75 -11.20 -5.56 16.37
N PHE A 76 -10.22 -5.61 17.29
CA PHE A 76 -9.11 -6.58 17.29
C PHE A 76 -8.17 -6.48 16.07
N MET A 77 -8.11 -5.32 15.43
CA MET A 77 -7.26 -5.05 14.26
C MET A 77 -6.59 -3.67 14.32
N VAL A 78 -6.30 -3.14 15.52
CA VAL A 78 -5.84 -1.75 15.70
C VAL A 78 -4.63 -1.43 14.82
N ALA A 79 -3.53 -2.17 14.94
CA ALA A 79 -2.32 -1.93 14.15
C ALA A 79 -2.53 -2.16 12.64
N TYR A 80 -3.34 -3.16 12.27
CA TYR A 80 -3.70 -3.40 10.87
C TYR A 80 -4.47 -2.23 10.27
N CYS A 81 -5.56 -1.79 10.91
CA CYS A 81 -6.33 -0.62 10.50
C CYS A 81 -5.42 0.61 10.38
N SER A 82 -4.64 0.93 11.42
CA SER A 82 -3.69 2.05 11.39
C SER A 82 -2.76 1.99 10.18
N SER A 83 -2.19 0.82 9.86
CA SER A 83 -1.32 0.65 8.69
C SER A 83 -2.05 0.86 7.35
N LYS A 84 -3.34 0.50 7.25
CA LYS A 84 -4.15 0.68 6.05
C LYS A 84 -4.65 2.11 5.88
N PHE A 85 -4.95 2.82 6.96
CA PHE A 85 -5.14 4.27 6.93
C PHE A 85 -3.86 4.98 6.46
N ALA A 86 -2.69 4.54 6.93
CA ALA A 86 -1.41 5.07 6.47
C ALA A 86 -1.18 4.82 4.96
N ALA A 87 -1.55 3.65 4.43
CA ALA A 87 -1.50 3.37 2.99
C ALA A 87 -2.38 4.30 2.15
N VAL A 88 -3.61 4.58 2.61
CA VAL A 88 -4.50 5.56 1.96
C VAL A 88 -3.92 6.97 2.04
N GLY A 89 -3.38 7.35 3.20
CA GLY A 89 -2.72 8.64 3.40
C GLY A 89 -1.51 8.83 2.48
N PHE A 90 -0.65 7.82 2.39
CA PHE A 90 0.48 7.79 1.46
C PHE A 90 0.04 7.96 0.01
N HIS A 91 -1.00 7.23 -0.41
CA HIS A 91 -1.51 7.35 -1.77
C HIS A 91 -2.00 8.77 -2.08
N LYS A 92 -2.77 9.38 -1.17
CA LYS A 92 -3.27 10.76 -1.34
C LYS A 92 -2.11 11.75 -1.39
N ALA A 93 -1.18 11.66 -0.44
CA ALA A 93 -0.01 12.54 -0.38
C ALA A 93 0.84 12.46 -1.65
N LEU A 94 1.14 11.25 -2.12
CA LEU A 94 1.90 11.05 -3.37
C LEU A 94 1.17 11.62 -4.59
N THR A 95 -0.16 11.45 -4.66
CA THR A 95 -0.96 11.98 -5.77
C THR A 95 -0.90 13.51 -5.82
N GLU A 96 -1.06 14.16 -4.67
CA GLU A 96 -0.94 15.63 -4.57
C GLU A 96 0.49 16.11 -4.88
N GLU A 97 1.51 15.40 -4.40
CA GLU A 97 2.91 15.73 -4.69
C GLU A 97 3.23 15.65 -6.19
N LEU A 98 2.77 14.59 -6.88
CA LEU A 98 2.94 14.45 -8.32
C LEU A 98 2.20 15.55 -9.10
N SER A 99 1.00 15.91 -8.65
CA SER A 99 0.22 17.02 -9.22
C SER A 99 0.97 18.36 -9.07
N ALA A 100 1.46 18.66 -7.87
CA ALA A 100 2.21 19.88 -7.58
C ALA A 100 3.52 19.98 -8.37
N LEU A 101 4.15 18.85 -8.69
CA LEU A 101 5.36 18.76 -9.52
C LEU A 101 5.07 18.76 -11.03
N GLY A 102 3.81 18.88 -11.45
CA GLY A 102 3.41 18.88 -12.87
C GLY A 102 3.62 17.53 -13.58
N LYS A 103 3.57 16.41 -12.84
CA LYS A 103 3.76 15.05 -13.37
C LYS A 103 2.43 14.40 -13.75
N ASP A 104 1.73 15.01 -14.69
CA ASP A 104 0.39 14.62 -15.15
C ASP A 104 0.34 13.25 -15.86
N GLY A 105 1.44 12.76 -16.39
CA GLY A 105 1.53 11.46 -17.06
C GLY A 105 1.74 10.27 -16.13
N ILE A 106 1.95 10.52 -14.82
CA ILE A 106 2.01 9.48 -13.79
C ILE A 106 0.65 9.39 -13.11
N LYS A 107 -0.05 8.27 -13.32
CA LYS A 107 -1.36 8.03 -12.72
C LYS A 107 -1.23 7.34 -11.38
N THR A 108 -2.21 7.53 -10.52
CA THR A 108 -2.29 6.84 -9.23
C THR A 108 -3.68 6.20 -9.08
N THR A 109 -3.75 5.03 -8.44
CA THR A 109 -5.03 4.42 -8.04
C THR A 109 -4.92 3.79 -6.65
N CYS A 110 -5.91 4.03 -5.80
CA CYS A 110 -6.02 3.38 -4.49
C CYS A 110 -7.17 2.38 -4.52
N LEU A 111 -6.87 1.12 -4.28
CA LEU A 111 -7.86 0.07 -4.15
C LEU A 111 -8.08 -0.22 -2.66
N CYS A 112 -9.34 -0.15 -2.21
CA CYS A 112 -9.73 -0.41 -0.82
C CYS A 112 -10.75 -1.55 -0.74
N PRO A 113 -10.32 -2.82 -0.87
CA PRO A 113 -11.25 -3.95 -0.82
C PRO A 113 -11.78 -4.22 0.58
N VAL A 114 -13.01 -4.75 0.66
CA VAL A 114 -13.65 -5.16 1.91
C VAL A 114 -13.16 -6.56 2.31
N PHE A 115 -13.96 -7.61 2.13
CA PHE A 115 -13.54 -8.99 2.36
C PHE A 115 -13.22 -9.64 1.02
N ILE A 116 -12.03 -10.23 0.90
CA ILE A 116 -11.65 -11.05 -0.25
C ILE A 116 -11.25 -12.43 0.29
N ASN A 117 -11.71 -13.48 -0.38
CA ASN A 117 -11.32 -14.85 -0.09
C ASN A 117 -9.89 -15.13 -0.58
N THR A 118 -8.90 -14.85 0.27
CA THR A 118 -7.46 -15.00 -0.05
C THR A 118 -6.68 -15.77 1.03
N GLY A 119 -7.36 -16.32 2.04
CA GLY A 119 -6.73 -16.96 3.19
C GLY A 119 -6.38 -16.01 4.34
N PHE A 120 -6.48 -14.69 4.15
CA PHE A 120 -6.39 -13.71 5.25
C PHE A 120 -7.59 -13.76 6.20
N VAL A 121 -8.75 -14.15 5.70
CA VAL A 121 -9.98 -14.40 6.46
C VAL A 121 -10.44 -15.82 6.11
N LYS A 122 -10.66 -16.66 7.12
CA LYS A 122 -11.26 -17.99 6.90
C LYS A 122 -12.77 -17.83 6.71
N ASN A 123 -13.30 -18.29 5.57
CA ASN A 123 -14.72 -18.25 5.21
C ASN A 123 -15.37 -16.86 5.22
N PRO A 124 -14.98 -15.94 4.31
CA PRO A 124 -15.73 -14.70 4.14
C PRO A 124 -17.11 -15.00 3.56
N SER A 125 -18.19 -14.71 4.29
CA SER A 125 -19.55 -14.65 3.74
C SER A 125 -19.80 -13.25 3.19
N THR A 126 -20.08 -13.17 1.89
CA THR A 126 -20.64 -11.98 1.22
C THR A 126 -22.08 -11.74 1.60
#